data_AF-A0A2H5WKP6-F1
#
_entry.id   AF-A0A2H5WKP6-F1
#
_cell.length_a   1.000
_cell.length_b   1.000
_cell.length_c   1.000
_cell.angle_alpha   90.00
_cell.angle_beta   90.00
_cell.angle_gamma   90.00
#
_symmetry.space_group_name_H-M   'P 1'
#
loop_
_entity.id
_entity.type
_entity.pdbx_description
1 polymer ?
#
loop_
_entity_poly.entity_id
_entity_poly.type
_entity_poly.pdbx_seq_one_letter_code
_entity_poly.pdbx_strand_id
1 'polypeptide(L)'
;MQCCTIINEHVPDLARSIVELARVLRTGGGMFIGTPNRARWVGYIGSRTSLKNKILWNWADWKYRLRGKFRNEYGAHAGFTESELDALLRPHFREVRWVSRDYLARKYQHRLPQALMRLLLSKAVFNRIAPAIYAWVKR
;
A
#
# COMPACT_ATOMS: atom_id res chain seq x y z
N MET A 1 2.08 -14.96 -14.66
CA MET A 1 1.97 -13.76 -13.79
C MET A 1 1.62 -14.27 -12.42
N GLN A 2 2.45 -14.02 -11.40
CA GLN A 2 2.15 -14.44 -10.03
C GLN A 2 1.66 -13.21 -9.28
N CYS A 3 0.45 -13.26 -8.71
CA CYS A 3 -0.18 -12.10 -8.10
C CYS A 3 -0.11 -12.25 -6.57
N CYS A 4 0.72 -11.46 -5.89
CA CYS A 4 0.72 -11.35 -4.43
C CYS A 4 0.00 -10.07 -4.04
N THR A 5 -1.34 -10.15 -4.03
CA THR A 5 -2.21 -8.97 -4.04
C THR A 5 -2.04 -8.09 -2.79
N ILE A 6 -1.63 -8.64 -1.64
CA ILE A 6 -1.37 -7.89 -0.40
C ILE A 6 -0.30 -8.62 0.42
N ILE A 7 0.89 -8.03 0.60
CA ILE A 7 1.81 -8.49 1.65
C ILE A 7 1.36 -7.81 2.95
N ASN A 8 0.63 -8.56 3.76
CA ASN A 8 -0.03 -8.06 4.97
C ASN A 8 0.86 -8.19 6.21
N GLU A 9 0.42 -7.58 7.31
CA GLU A 9 1.02 -7.66 8.66
C GLU A 9 1.21 -9.06 9.25
N HIS A 10 0.67 -10.10 8.61
CA HIS A 10 0.87 -11.50 9.01
C HIS A 10 2.20 -12.09 8.53
N VAL A 11 2.95 -11.37 7.70
CA VAL A 11 4.28 -11.79 7.28
C VAL A 11 5.29 -11.22 8.29
N PRO A 12 5.90 -12.06 9.16
CA PRO A 12 6.73 -11.57 10.26
C PRO A 12 8.03 -10.89 9.78
N ASP A 13 8.55 -11.27 8.62
CA ASP A 13 9.72 -10.65 8.01
C ASP A 13 9.47 -10.39 6.52
N LEU A 14 9.09 -9.15 6.21
CA LEU A 14 8.84 -8.73 4.83
C LEU A 14 10.12 -8.79 3.99
N ALA A 15 11.26 -8.41 4.55
CA ALA A 15 12.52 -8.36 3.80
C ALA A 15 12.92 -9.76 3.35
N ARG A 16 12.90 -10.74 4.26
CA ARG A 16 13.12 -12.16 3.90
C ARG A 16 12.11 -12.67 2.89
N SER A 17 10.85 -12.29 3.05
CA SER A 17 9.79 -12.71 2.11
C SER A 17 10.03 -12.15 0.71
N ILE A 18 10.48 -10.90 0.59
CA ILE A 18 10.85 -10.28 -0.69
C ILE A 18 12.04 -11.03 -1.33
N VAL A 19 13.06 -11.37 -0.54
CA VAL A 19 14.21 -12.17 -1.02
C VAL A 19 13.75 -13.51 -1.57
N GLU A 20 12.91 -14.25 -0.83
CA GLU A 20 12.39 -15.53 -1.27
C GLU A 20 11.50 -15.40 -2.52
N LEU A 21 10.64 -14.39 -2.58
CA LEU A 21 9.82 -14.11 -3.74
C LEU A 21 10.68 -13.82 -4.98
N ALA A 22 11.75 -13.04 -4.84
CA ALA A 22 12.69 -12.78 -5.92
C ALA A 22 13.45 -14.06 -6.34
N ARG A 23 13.81 -14.93 -5.39
CA ARG A 23 14.48 -16.21 -5.65
C ARG A 23 13.61 -17.16 -6.47
N VAL A 24 12.32 -17.29 -6.13
CA VAL A 24 11.39 -18.25 -6.78
C VAL A 24 10.78 -17.72 -8.08
N LEU A 25 10.73 -16.40 -8.29
CA LEU A 25 10.19 -15.82 -9.51
C LEU A 25 11.12 -16.16 -10.68
N ARG A 26 10.60 -16.78 -11.75
CA ARG A 26 11.40 -17.07 -12.96
C ARG A 26 12.02 -15.79 -13.53
N THR A 27 13.13 -15.91 -14.25
CA THR A 27 13.74 -14.78 -14.99
C THR A 27 12.73 -14.13 -15.92
N GLY A 28 12.62 -12.79 -15.87
CA GLY A 28 11.61 -12.03 -16.61
C GLY A 28 10.17 -12.20 -16.10
N GLY A 29 9.97 -13.00 -15.05
CA GLY A 29 8.72 -13.10 -14.32
C GLY A 29 8.39 -11.79 -13.61
N GLY A 30 7.10 -11.50 -13.50
CA GLY A 30 6.61 -10.31 -12.83
C GLY A 30 5.52 -10.61 -11.82
N MET A 31 5.44 -9.72 -10.84
CA MET A 31 4.54 -9.84 -9.69
C MET A 31 3.97 -8.48 -9.32
N PHE A 32 2.73 -8.51 -8.86
CA PHE A 32 2.08 -7.35 -8.25
C PHE A 32 2.21 -7.47 -6.74
N ILE A 33 2.58 -6.37 -6.07
CA ILE A 33 2.74 -6.26 -4.61
C ILE A 33 1.86 -5.11 -4.13
N GLY A 34 1.00 -5.38 -3.15
CA GLY A 34 0.21 -4.37 -2.45
C GLY A 34 0.50 -4.34 -0.95
N THR A 35 0.44 -3.17 -0.33
CA THR A 35 0.52 -3.04 1.13
C THR A 35 -0.30 -1.82 1.61
N PRO A 36 -0.82 -1.81 2.84
CA PRO A 36 -1.42 -0.60 3.40
C PRO A 36 -0.45 0.59 3.31
N ASN A 37 -0.97 1.76 2.98
CA ASN A 37 -0.13 2.95 2.85
C ASN A 37 0.13 3.55 4.23
N ARG A 38 1.38 3.54 4.69
CA ARG A 38 1.74 4.11 6.01
C ARG A 38 1.64 5.63 6.06
N ALA A 39 1.70 6.30 4.92
CA ALA A 39 1.54 7.75 4.82
C ALA A 39 0.06 8.20 4.84
N ARG A 40 -0.91 7.27 4.81
CA ARG A 40 -2.33 7.61 4.75
C ARG A 40 -2.84 8.32 6.00
N TRP A 41 -3.60 9.40 5.85
CA TRP A 41 -4.27 10.05 6.96
C TRP A 41 -5.58 9.36 7.34
N VAL A 42 -6.24 8.75 6.36
CA VAL A 42 -7.50 8.05 6.56
C VAL A 42 -7.43 6.67 5.93
N GLY A 43 -7.62 5.63 6.74
CA GLY A 43 -7.79 4.26 6.31
C GLY A 43 -9.25 3.91 6.01
N TYR A 44 -9.47 2.74 5.40
CA TYR A 44 -10.79 2.11 5.25
C TYR A 44 -11.79 2.86 4.34
N ILE A 45 -11.32 3.81 3.52
CA ILE A 45 -12.12 4.45 2.48
C ILE A 45 -12.54 3.40 1.45
N GLY A 46 -13.85 3.20 1.30
CA GLY A 46 -14.43 2.20 0.39
C GLY A 46 -14.54 0.79 0.96
N SER A 47 -14.22 0.54 2.24
CA SER A 47 -14.52 -0.75 2.89
C SER A 47 -16.02 -0.87 3.22
N ARG A 48 -16.54 -2.10 3.25
CA ARG A 48 -17.95 -2.42 3.55
C ARG A 48 -18.32 -2.34 5.05
N THR A 49 -17.45 -1.80 5.90
CA THR A 49 -17.72 -1.65 7.35
C THR A 49 -18.53 -0.39 7.67
N SER A 50 -19.15 -0.37 8.84
CA SER A 50 -19.96 0.75 9.32
C SER A 50 -19.12 2.03 9.49
N LEU A 51 -19.76 3.20 9.38
CA LEU A 51 -19.10 4.49 9.56
C LEU A 51 -18.47 4.60 10.97
N LYS A 52 -19.16 4.08 12.00
CA LYS A 52 -18.67 4.01 13.38
C LYS A 52 -17.34 3.25 13.47
N ASN A 53 -17.25 2.08 12.83
CA ASN A 53 -16.03 1.29 12.83
C ASN A 53 -14.89 2.01 12.08
N LYS A 54 -15.19 2.68 10.96
CA LYS A 54 -14.19 3.49 10.23
C LYS A 54 -13.63 4.60 11.12
N ILE A 55 -14.49 5.30 11.86
CA ILE A 55 -14.05 6.37 12.77
C ILE A 55 -13.21 5.79 13.91
N LEU A 56 -13.68 4.72 14.56
CA LEU A 56 -12.98 4.08 15.68
C LEU A 56 -11.59 3.57 15.27
N TRP A 57 -11.47 2.91 14.12
CA TRP A 57 -10.20 2.37 13.63
C TRP A 57 -9.24 3.48 13.21
N ASN A 58 -9.74 4.51 12.51
CA ASN A 58 -8.91 5.68 12.24
C ASN A 58 -8.43 6.30 13.55
N TRP A 59 -9.31 6.53 14.53
CA TRP A 59 -8.92 7.08 15.84
C TRP A 59 -7.82 6.27 16.52
N ALA A 60 -7.90 4.94 16.48
CA ALA A 60 -6.84 4.06 16.96
C ALA A 60 -5.53 4.28 16.20
N ASP A 61 -5.56 4.33 14.86
CA ASP A 61 -4.38 4.64 14.02
C ASP A 61 -3.75 5.98 14.41
N TRP A 62 -4.56 7.03 14.61
CA TRP A 62 -4.09 8.35 15.05
C TRP A 62 -3.43 8.28 16.44
N LYS A 63 -4.00 7.54 17.39
CA LYS A 63 -3.40 7.32 18.71
C LYS A 63 -2.04 6.62 18.62
N TYR A 64 -1.89 5.63 17.73
CA TYR A 64 -0.59 4.98 17.48
C TYR A 64 0.40 5.95 16.83
N ARG A 65 -0.04 6.79 15.89
CA ARG A 65 0.82 7.81 15.24
C ARG A 65 1.35 8.82 16.24
N LEU A 66 0.48 9.37 17.10
CA LEU A 66 0.87 10.35 18.13
C LEU A 66 1.87 9.77 19.14
N ARG A 67 1.86 8.46 19.36
CA ARG A 67 2.81 7.75 20.22
C ARG A 67 4.09 7.31 19.49
N GLY A 68 4.26 7.64 18.21
CA GLY A 68 5.37 7.17 17.38
C GLY A 68 5.34 5.67 17.06
N LYS A 69 4.22 4.99 17.34
CA LYS A 69 4.07 3.52 17.25
C LYS A 69 3.27 3.05 16.03
N PHE A 70 3.05 3.91 15.03
CA PHE A 70 2.37 3.51 13.79
C PHE A 70 3.33 2.78 12.83
N ARG A 71 3.70 1.55 13.22
CA ARG A 71 4.57 0.63 12.49
C ARG A 71 4.09 -0.81 12.68
N ASN A 72 4.37 -1.66 11.70
CA ASN A 72 3.96 -3.07 11.72
C ASN A 72 4.52 -3.82 12.93
N GLU A 73 5.73 -3.47 13.39
CA GLU A 73 6.40 -4.01 14.58
C GLU A 73 5.57 -3.86 15.88
N TYR A 74 4.68 -2.86 15.94
CA TYR A 74 3.80 -2.62 17.09
C TYR A 74 2.40 -3.21 16.89
N GLY A 75 2.20 -4.08 15.89
CA GLY A 75 0.91 -4.64 15.51
C GLY A 75 -0.04 -3.64 14.83
N ALA A 76 0.41 -2.42 14.58
CA ALA A 76 -0.36 -1.45 13.82
C ALA A 76 -0.40 -1.90 12.35
N HIS A 77 -1.57 -1.86 11.74
CA HIS A 77 -1.80 -2.24 10.33
C HIS A 77 -1.30 -1.13 9.39
N ALA A 78 -0.08 -0.68 9.64
CA ALA A 78 0.49 0.53 9.11
C ALA A 78 0.94 0.34 7.66
N GLY A 79 1.40 -0.85 7.31
CA GLY A 79 2.02 -1.19 6.04
C GLY A 79 3.32 -0.41 5.85
N PHE A 80 3.58 0.06 4.64
CA PHE A 80 4.83 0.76 4.28
C PHE A 80 4.54 2.08 3.57
N THR A 81 5.49 3.01 3.61
CA THR A 81 5.53 4.11 2.64
C THR A 81 6.08 3.60 1.31
N GLU A 82 5.80 4.30 0.20
CA GLU A 82 6.36 3.94 -1.10
C GLU A 82 7.89 3.89 -1.03
N SER A 83 8.55 4.87 -0.40
CA SER A 83 10.01 4.90 -0.25
C SER A 83 10.58 3.72 0.54
N GLU A 84 9.91 3.27 1.60
CA GLU A 84 10.38 2.11 2.38
C GLU A 84 10.26 0.82 1.58
N LEU A 85 9.11 0.61 0.94
CA LEU A 85 8.91 -0.59 0.14
C LEU A 85 9.80 -0.56 -1.12
N ASP A 86 10.01 0.60 -1.72
CA ASP A 86 10.93 0.79 -2.84
C ASP A 86 12.37 0.37 -2.46
N ALA A 87 12.85 0.79 -1.29
CA ALA A 87 14.16 0.41 -0.77
C ALA A 87 14.30 -1.10 -0.52
N LEU A 88 13.21 -1.78 -0.16
CA LEU A 88 13.19 -3.24 -0.01
C LEU A 88 13.14 -3.98 -1.35
N LEU A 89 12.47 -3.42 -2.37
CA LEU A 89 12.25 -4.10 -3.65
C LEU A 89 13.42 -3.92 -4.62
N ARG A 90 13.96 -2.70 -4.74
CA ARG A 90 14.99 -2.36 -5.74
C ARG A 90 16.24 -3.26 -5.72
N PRO A 91 16.73 -3.76 -4.56
CA PRO A 91 17.88 -4.65 -4.55
C PRO A 91 17.65 -6.01 -5.23
N HIS A 92 16.39 -6.44 -5.37
CA HIS A 92 16.04 -7.80 -5.77
C HIS A 92 15.33 -7.90 -7.13
N PHE A 93 14.81 -6.77 -7.65
CA PHE A 93 14.05 -6.72 -8.89
C PHE A 93 14.69 -5.74 -9.87
N ARG A 94 14.81 -6.15 -11.14
CA ARG A 94 15.32 -5.31 -12.22
C ARG A 94 14.41 -4.12 -12.52
N GLU A 95 13.11 -4.29 -12.34
CA GLU A 95 12.11 -3.24 -12.56
C GLU A 95 11.17 -3.14 -11.36
N VAL A 96 10.93 -1.91 -10.88
CA VAL A 96 9.93 -1.58 -9.88
C VAL A 96 9.12 -0.42 -10.42
N ARG A 97 7.86 -0.68 -10.77
CA ARG A 97 6.92 0.31 -11.30
C ARG A 97 5.77 0.53 -10.31
N TRP A 98 5.66 1.76 -9.81
CA TRP A 98 4.55 2.18 -8.97
C TRP A 98 3.29 2.36 -9.80
N VAL A 99 2.24 1.60 -9.47
CA VAL A 99 0.97 1.53 -10.21
C VAL A 99 -0.22 1.91 -9.34
N SER A 100 0.04 2.35 -8.09
CA SER A 100 -0.96 2.81 -7.12
C SER A 100 -1.95 3.80 -7.75
N ARG A 101 -1.42 4.81 -8.45
CA ARG A 101 -2.22 5.91 -9.02
C ARG A 101 -3.17 5.40 -10.09
N ASP A 102 -2.65 4.70 -11.08
CA ASP A 102 -3.42 4.18 -12.21
C ASP A 102 -4.48 3.18 -11.72
N TYR A 103 -4.09 2.31 -10.78
CA TYR A 103 -4.99 1.33 -10.18
C TYR A 103 -6.15 1.99 -9.43
N LEU A 104 -5.86 2.95 -8.53
CA LEU A 104 -6.90 3.62 -7.76
C LEU A 104 -7.76 4.54 -8.65
N ALA A 105 -7.16 5.19 -9.65
CA ALA A 105 -7.90 5.96 -10.65
C ALA A 105 -8.95 5.10 -11.33
N ARG A 106 -8.53 3.93 -11.85
CA ARG A 106 -9.43 2.97 -12.50
C ARG A 106 -10.49 2.42 -11.54
N LYS A 107 -10.11 2.12 -10.30
CA LYS A 107 -11.01 1.57 -9.27
C LYS A 107 -12.14 2.52 -8.90
N TYR A 108 -11.88 3.82 -8.86
CA TYR A 108 -12.86 4.84 -8.42
C TYR A 108 -13.44 5.69 -9.56
N GLN A 109 -13.06 5.46 -10.82
CA GLN A 109 -13.48 6.28 -11.97
C GLN A 109 -15.01 6.43 -12.12
N HIS A 110 -15.80 5.43 -11.68
CA HIS A 110 -17.26 5.46 -11.76
C HIS A 110 -17.95 5.85 -10.44
N ARG A 111 -17.18 6.12 -9.39
CA ARG A 111 -17.69 6.44 -8.05
C ARG A 111 -17.48 7.89 -7.64
N LEU A 112 -16.60 8.61 -8.33
CA LEU A 112 -16.22 9.98 -7.99
C LEU A 112 -16.26 10.86 -9.25
N PRO A 113 -16.72 12.12 -9.15
CA PRO A 113 -16.67 13.07 -10.26
C PRO A 113 -15.24 13.29 -10.79
N GLN A 114 -15.10 13.56 -12.09
CA GLN A 114 -13.78 13.69 -12.74
C GLN A 114 -12.92 14.84 -12.18
N ALA A 115 -13.55 15.95 -11.74
CA ALA A 115 -12.86 17.06 -11.09
C ALA A 115 -12.26 16.64 -9.74
N LEU A 116 -13.04 15.91 -8.92
CA LEU A 116 -12.60 15.38 -7.64
C LEU A 116 -11.49 14.32 -7.84
N MET A 117 -11.64 13.45 -8.83
CA MET A 117 -10.59 12.48 -9.21
C MET A 117 -9.27 13.17 -9.54
N ARG A 118 -9.28 14.26 -10.33
CA ARG A 118 -8.05 15.01 -10.66
C ARG A 118 -7.38 15.58 -9.41
N LEU A 119 -8.15 16.13 -8.47
CA LEU A 119 -7.62 16.65 -7.21
C LEU A 119 -6.99 15.54 -6.34
N LEU A 120 -7.72 14.43 -6.15
CA LEU A 120 -7.28 13.29 -5.34
C LEU A 120 -6.05 12.59 -5.92
N LEU A 121 -5.91 12.57 -7.25
CA LEU A 121 -4.74 12.02 -7.93
C LEU A 121 -3.57 13.00 -8.03
N SER A 122 -3.67 14.23 -7.52
CA SER A 122 -2.51 15.12 -7.44
C SER A 122 -1.41 14.49 -6.56
N LYS A 123 -0.13 14.71 -6.89
CA LYS A 123 1.00 14.04 -6.19
C LYS A 123 1.02 14.29 -4.68
N ALA A 124 0.72 15.52 -4.26
CA ALA A 124 0.71 15.89 -2.85
C ALA A 124 -0.43 15.19 -2.08
N VAL A 125 -1.61 15.09 -2.68
CA VAL A 125 -2.80 14.54 -2.03
C VAL A 125 -2.77 13.01 -2.05
N PHE A 126 -2.47 12.42 -3.21
CA PHE A 126 -2.55 10.98 -3.44
C PHE A 126 -1.82 10.16 -2.38
N ASN A 127 -0.56 10.51 -2.08
CA ASN A 127 0.27 9.78 -1.11
C ASN A 127 -0.30 9.80 0.31
N ARG A 128 -1.15 10.78 0.64
CA ARG A 128 -1.77 10.93 1.97
C ARG A 128 -3.17 10.34 2.06
N ILE A 129 -3.86 10.12 0.95
CA ILE A 129 -5.23 9.60 0.95
C ILE A 129 -5.35 8.18 0.41
N ALA A 130 -4.36 7.72 -0.37
CA ALA A 130 -4.37 6.37 -0.92
C ALA A 130 -4.37 5.37 0.24
N PRO A 131 -5.39 4.50 0.35
CA PRO A 131 -5.48 3.58 1.48
C PRO A 131 -4.39 2.50 1.43
N ALA A 132 -3.94 2.16 0.22
CA ALA A 132 -2.91 1.18 -0.07
C ALA A 132 -2.03 1.69 -1.22
N ILE A 133 -0.79 1.19 -1.25
CA ILE A 133 0.18 1.41 -2.32
C ILE A 133 0.42 0.09 -3.06
N TYR A 134 0.71 0.19 -4.35
CA TYR A 134 0.84 -0.93 -5.25
C TYR A 134 2.03 -0.76 -6.19
N ALA A 135 2.84 -1.80 -6.28
CA ALA A 135 3.98 -1.88 -7.18
C ALA A 135 3.87 -3.12 -8.07
N TRP A 136 4.22 -2.96 -9.34
CA TRP A 136 4.56 -4.05 -10.25
C TRP A 136 6.07 -4.21 -10.23
N VAL A 137 6.54 -5.43 -10.00
CA VAL A 137 7.97 -5.77 -9.99
C VAL A 137 8.30 -6.83 -11.03
N LYS A 138 9.51 -6.80 -11.56
CA LYS A 138 10.02 -7.77 -12.54
C LYS A 138 11.44 -8.20 -12.18
N ARG A 139 11.70 -9.51 -12.24
CA ARG A 139 13.05 -10.09 -12.06
C ARG A 139 13.90 -9.92 -13.32
#